data_AF-A0A3S1A9W6-F1
#
_entry.id   AF-A0A3S1A9W6-F1
#
_cell.length_a   1.000
_cell.length_b   1.000
_cell.length_c   1.000
_cell.angle_alpha   90.00
_cell.angle_beta   90.00
_cell.angle_gamma   90.00
#
_symmetry.space_group_name_H-M   'P 1'
#
loop_
_entity.id
_entity.type
_entity.pdbx_description
1 polymer ?
#
loop_
_entity_poly.entity_id
_entity_poly.type
_entity_poly.pdbx_seq_one_letter_code
_entity_poly.pdbx_strand_id
1 'polypeptide(L)'
;MCGQEQLYSLPLIKLMKTDVIFYELIKELPQIFFELIEKPDNNPNIYTFTASEVKQQSFRLDGVFSTIEGFENEPLYFVELQTYKDEEFYEQLFGEILVYFRQYKPANSDWYVVVIYDQRIHETLPHPRYRVLMDTTSTLHLSK
;
A
#
# COMPACT_ATOMS: atom_id res chain seq x y z
N MET A 1 5.69 35.12 24.89
CA MET A 1 5.80 34.01 25.87
C MET A 1 4.49 33.26 25.87
N CYS A 2 4.58 31.92 25.85
CA CYS A 2 3.49 30.94 25.80
C CYS A 2 2.83 30.83 24.41
N GLY A 3 3.00 29.78 23.61
CA GLY A 3 3.71 28.51 23.77
C GLY A 3 3.26 27.66 22.58
N GLN A 4 4.13 27.51 21.59
CA GLN A 4 3.89 26.59 20.47
C GLN A 4 4.11 25.17 20.99
N GLU A 5 3.01 24.45 21.23
CA GLU A 5 3.02 22.98 21.31
C GLU A 5 2.02 22.43 20.28
N GLN A 6 2.38 22.57 19.00
CA GLN A 6 1.93 21.63 17.97
C GLN A 6 3.07 20.62 17.78
N LEU A 7 3.18 19.68 18.71
CA LEU A 7 4.12 18.59 18.62
C LEU A 7 3.47 17.47 17.80
N TYR A 8 3.92 17.32 16.55
CA TYR A 8 3.80 16.16 15.67
C TYR A 8 3.20 14.89 16.30
N SER A 9 1.92 14.59 16.05
CA SER A 9 1.27 13.40 16.61
C SER A 9 0.78 12.37 15.58
N LEU A 10 1.18 12.45 14.31
CA LEU A 10 0.86 11.44 13.29
C LEU A 10 2.11 10.97 12.50
N PRO A 11 3.14 10.41 13.17
CA PRO A 11 3.98 9.43 12.45
C PRO A 11 4.41 8.23 13.31
N LEU A 12 3.68 7.88 14.38
CA LEU A 12 4.07 6.77 15.28
C LEU A 12 3.15 5.55 15.23
N ILE A 13 1.97 5.65 14.61
CA ILE A 13 0.99 4.54 14.60
C ILE A 13 1.24 3.57 13.44
N LYS A 14 1.80 4.02 12.31
CA LYS A 14 2.12 3.16 11.13
C LYS A 14 3.40 2.32 11.27
N LEU A 15 4.00 2.23 12.46
CA LEU A 15 5.20 1.43 12.71
C LEU A 15 4.91 0.39 13.78
N MET A 16 3.86 -0.42 13.57
CA MET A 16 3.52 -1.52 14.46
C MET A 16 4.39 -2.75 14.14
N LYS A 17 4.60 -3.62 15.14
CA LYS A 17 5.30 -4.89 14.94
C LYS A 17 4.64 -5.75 13.85
N THR A 18 3.33 -5.64 13.71
CA THR A 18 2.55 -6.36 12.71
C THR A 18 2.93 -5.95 11.30
N ASP A 19 3.13 -4.64 11.06
CA ASP A 19 3.51 -4.09 9.76
C ASP A 19 4.90 -4.60 9.35
N VAL A 20 5.84 -4.66 10.31
CA VAL A 20 7.19 -5.22 10.09
C VAL A 20 7.14 -6.72 9.77
N ILE A 21 6.36 -7.50 10.52
CA ILE A 21 6.24 -8.95 10.28
C ILE A 21 5.57 -9.22 8.93
N PHE A 22 4.52 -8.49 8.60
CA PHE A 22 3.83 -8.60 7.32
C PHE A 22 4.76 -8.25 6.16
N TYR A 23 5.47 -7.12 6.28
CA TYR A 23 6.43 -6.70 5.27
C TYR A 23 7.51 -7.76 5.02
N GLU A 24 8.16 -8.26 6.08
CA GLU A 24 9.19 -9.30 5.93
C GLU A 24 8.60 -10.61 5.40
N LEU A 25 7.38 -10.99 5.78
CA LEU A 25 6.70 -12.16 5.23
C LEU A 25 6.50 -12.05 3.71
N ILE A 26 5.94 -10.93 3.24
CA ILE A 26 5.69 -10.73 1.81
C ILE A 26 7.00 -10.64 1.03
N LYS A 27 8.03 -10.03 1.62
CA LYS A 27 9.36 -9.93 1.02
C LYS A 27 10.04 -11.30 0.87
N GLU A 28 9.95 -12.17 1.88
CA GLU A 28 10.55 -13.51 1.85
C GLU A 28 9.70 -14.52 1.05
N LEU A 29 8.37 -14.36 1.04
CA LEU A 29 7.41 -15.26 0.39
C LEU A 29 6.40 -14.49 -0.49
N PRO A 30 6.86 -13.85 -1.59
CA PRO A 30 6.01 -13.03 -2.44
C PRO A 30 4.87 -13.80 -3.11
N GLN A 31 5.01 -15.12 -3.28
CA GLN A 31 3.94 -15.98 -3.81
C GLN A 31 2.66 -15.91 -2.97
N ILE A 32 2.78 -15.78 -1.63
CA ILE A 32 1.62 -15.72 -0.72
C ILE A 32 0.75 -14.51 -1.07
N PHE A 33 1.34 -13.38 -1.45
CA PHE A 33 0.59 -12.20 -1.87
C PHE A 33 -0.29 -12.50 -3.09
N PHE A 34 0.27 -13.16 -4.11
CA PHE A 34 -0.46 -13.47 -5.34
C PHE A 34 -1.57 -14.51 -5.11
N GLU A 35 -1.36 -15.46 -4.21
CA GLU A 35 -2.42 -16.37 -3.75
C GLU A 35 -3.56 -15.63 -3.04
N LEU A 36 -3.23 -14.67 -2.17
CA LEU A 36 -4.22 -13.87 -1.42
C LEU A 36 -5.13 -13.03 -2.31
N ILE A 37 -4.64 -12.59 -3.48
CA ILE A 37 -5.43 -11.82 -4.45
C ILE A 37 -6.04 -12.70 -5.56
N GLU A 38 -6.11 -14.01 -5.35
CA GLU A 38 -6.68 -14.99 -6.29
C GLU A 38 -5.97 -15.01 -7.66
N LYS A 39 -4.66 -14.73 -7.68
CA LYS A 39 -3.79 -14.80 -8.87
C LYS A 39 -2.60 -15.75 -8.67
N PRO A 40 -2.81 -17.02 -8.28
CA PRO A 40 -1.72 -17.93 -7.93
C PRO A 40 -0.76 -18.23 -9.09
N ASP A 41 -1.21 -18.07 -10.34
CA ASP A 41 -0.39 -18.33 -11.54
C ASP A 41 0.59 -17.18 -11.87
N ASN A 42 0.52 -16.05 -11.16
CA ASN A 42 1.48 -14.96 -11.32
C ASN A 42 2.87 -15.42 -10.89
N ASN A 43 3.89 -15.16 -11.72
CA ASN A 43 5.28 -15.48 -11.39
C ASN A 43 5.88 -14.38 -10.50
N PRO A 44 6.13 -14.61 -9.20
CA PRO A 44 6.64 -13.58 -8.30
C PRO A 44 8.06 -13.14 -8.65
N ASN A 45 8.83 -13.95 -9.39
CA ASN A 45 10.22 -13.66 -9.74
C ASN A 45 10.36 -12.49 -10.74
N ILE A 46 9.26 -12.06 -11.37
CA ILE A 46 9.26 -10.89 -12.25
C ILE A 46 9.07 -9.58 -11.46
N TYR A 47 8.90 -9.68 -10.13
CA TYR A 47 8.65 -8.54 -9.26
C TYR A 47 9.76 -8.34 -8.23
N THR A 48 9.93 -7.08 -7.82
CA THR A 48 10.69 -6.67 -6.64
C THR A 48 9.72 -6.01 -5.66
N PHE A 49 9.66 -6.52 -4.42
CA PHE A 49 8.85 -5.93 -3.36
C PHE A 49 9.69 -4.95 -2.52
N THR A 50 9.25 -3.70 -2.41
CA THR A 50 9.95 -2.66 -1.65
C THR A 50 9.00 -1.77 -0.86
N ALA A 51 9.39 -1.39 0.36
CA ALA A 51 8.79 -0.24 1.02
C ALA A 51 9.31 1.04 0.35
N SER A 52 8.40 1.80 -0.26
CA SER A 52 8.77 3.03 -0.96
C SER A 52 8.66 4.23 0.00
N GLU A 53 9.79 4.62 0.60
CA GLU A 53 9.88 5.86 1.38
C GLU A 53 10.25 7.04 0.47
N VAL A 54 9.33 8.01 0.31
CA VAL A 54 9.66 9.25 -0.39
C VAL A 54 10.24 10.26 0.58
N LYS A 55 11.55 10.50 0.46
CA LYS A 55 12.39 11.28 1.38
C LYS A 55 12.02 12.76 1.54
N GLN A 56 11.22 13.35 0.65
CA GLN A 56 10.90 14.78 0.70
C GLN A 56 9.55 15.14 1.38
N GLN A 57 8.65 14.17 1.62
CA GLN A 57 7.30 14.46 2.15
C GLN A 57 6.82 13.49 3.25
N SER A 58 7.68 12.67 3.86
CA SER A 58 7.30 11.69 4.90
C SER A 58 6.21 10.70 4.46
N PHE A 59 6.17 10.44 3.18
CA PHE A 59 5.30 9.48 2.54
C PHE A 59 5.81 8.06 2.77
N ARG A 60 4.89 7.14 3.02
CA ARG A 60 5.24 5.73 3.21
C ARG A 60 4.13 4.82 2.70
N LEU A 61 4.37 4.23 1.53
CA LEU A 61 3.63 3.05 1.13
C LEU A 61 4.22 1.84 1.85
N ASP A 62 3.36 0.99 2.43
CA ASP A 62 3.83 -0.21 3.15
C ASP A 62 4.59 -1.16 2.22
N GLY A 63 4.14 -1.27 0.97
CA GLY A 63 4.82 -2.06 -0.03
C GLY A 63 4.40 -1.77 -1.47
N VAL A 64 5.36 -1.92 -2.38
CA VAL A 64 5.13 -1.87 -3.82
C VAL A 64 5.82 -3.06 -4.48
N PHE A 65 5.05 -3.85 -5.23
CA PHE A 65 5.57 -4.81 -6.20
C PHE A 65 5.78 -4.10 -7.53
N SER A 66 7.05 -3.86 -7.86
CA SER A 66 7.47 -3.30 -9.14
C SER A 66 8.02 -4.39 -10.04
N THR A 67 7.73 -4.34 -11.33
CA THR A 67 8.27 -5.31 -12.29
C THR A 67 9.77 -5.07 -12.51
N ILE A 68 10.51 -6.15 -12.75
CA ILE A 68 11.87 -6.07 -13.27
C ILE A 68 11.85 -5.64 -14.75
N GLU A 69 13.00 -5.23 -15.27
CA GLU A 69 13.15 -4.82 -16.68
C GLU A 69 12.69 -5.93 -17.64
N GLY A 70 11.90 -5.55 -18.64
CA GLY A 70 11.34 -6.45 -19.66
C GLY A 70 9.94 -7.00 -19.35
N PHE A 71 9.37 -6.68 -18.19
CA PHE A 71 8.03 -7.09 -17.77
C PHE A 71 7.06 -5.92 -17.56
N GLU A 72 7.30 -4.80 -18.25
CA GLU A 72 6.51 -3.56 -18.07
C GLU A 72 5.04 -3.70 -18.50
N ASN A 73 4.67 -4.75 -19.23
CA ASN A 73 3.27 -5.04 -19.57
C ASN A 73 2.47 -5.62 -18.38
N GLU A 74 3.16 -6.07 -17.33
CA GLU A 74 2.53 -6.57 -16.12
C GLU A 74 2.21 -5.41 -15.17
N PRO A 75 1.19 -5.52 -14.31
CA PRO A 75 0.76 -4.42 -13.47
C PRO A 75 1.67 -4.22 -12.26
N LEU A 76 1.73 -2.99 -11.75
CA LEU A 76 2.24 -2.70 -10.40
C LEU A 76 1.21 -3.09 -9.33
N TYR A 77 1.67 -3.50 -8.15
CA TYR A 77 0.78 -3.67 -6.99
C TYR A 77 1.24 -2.82 -5.81
N PHE A 78 0.37 -1.94 -5.37
CA PHE A 78 0.50 -1.19 -4.12
C PHE A 78 -0.17 -1.98 -3.00
N VAL A 79 0.51 -2.16 -1.88
CA VAL A 79 0.04 -2.98 -0.76
C VAL A 79 0.01 -2.13 0.49
N GLU A 80 -1.12 -2.11 1.19
CA GLU A 80 -1.30 -1.42 2.47
C GLU A 80 -1.90 -2.38 3.51
N LEU A 81 -1.33 -2.40 4.71
CA LEU A 81 -1.87 -3.12 5.85
C LEU A 81 -2.50 -2.12 6.83
N GLN A 82 -3.78 -2.33 7.13
CA GLN A 82 -4.54 -1.49 8.05
C GLN A 82 -4.81 -2.27 9.35
N THR A 83 -4.10 -1.87 10.40
CA THR A 83 -4.18 -2.44 11.76
C THR A 83 -4.96 -1.57 12.74
N TYR A 84 -5.50 -0.45 12.26
CA TYR A 84 -6.38 0.46 12.98
C TYR A 84 -7.29 1.15 11.97
N LYS A 85 -8.41 1.71 12.45
CA LYS A 85 -9.30 2.50 11.60
C LYS A 85 -8.70 3.89 11.37
N ASP A 86 -8.49 4.26 10.11
CA ASP A 86 -8.06 5.60 9.70
C ASP A 86 -9.10 6.22 8.76
N GLU A 87 -9.78 7.27 9.21
CA GLU A 87 -10.83 7.95 8.45
C GLU A 87 -10.27 8.73 7.23
N GLU A 88 -8.98 9.07 7.23
CA GLU A 88 -8.32 9.77 6.12
C GLU A 88 -7.53 8.82 5.19
N PHE A 89 -7.61 7.50 5.44
CA PHE A 89 -6.82 6.48 4.76
C PHE A 89 -6.78 6.64 3.23
N TYR A 90 -7.93 6.71 2.57
CA TYR A 90 -7.98 6.80 1.11
C TYR A 90 -7.52 8.16 0.56
N GLU A 91 -7.66 9.24 1.34
CA GLU A 91 -7.13 10.55 0.94
C GLU A 91 -5.60 10.51 0.93
N GLN A 92 -5.00 9.85 1.93
CA GLN A 92 -3.57 9.62 2.01
C GLN A 92 -3.11 8.65 0.93
N LEU A 93 -3.65 7.42 0.88
CA LEU A 93 -3.24 6.36 -0.04
C LEU A 93 -3.21 6.80 -1.51
N PHE A 94 -4.27 7.43 -2.00
CA PHE A 94 -4.30 7.85 -3.40
C PHE A 94 -3.41 9.06 -3.65
N GLY A 95 -3.32 10.01 -2.71
CA GLY A 95 -2.32 11.07 -2.76
C GLY A 95 -0.91 10.49 -2.83
N GLU A 96 -0.70 9.41 -2.09
CA GLU A 96 0.56 8.71 -2.05
C GLU A 96 0.89 8.05 -3.42
N ILE A 97 0.00 7.23 -3.94
CA ILE A 97 0.22 6.58 -5.24
C ILE A 97 0.50 7.60 -6.37
N LEU A 98 -0.17 8.75 -6.38
CA LEU A 98 0.09 9.81 -7.37
C LEU A 98 1.46 10.45 -7.23
N VAL A 99 1.96 10.64 -6.00
CA VAL A 99 3.33 11.13 -5.78
C VAL A 99 4.36 10.09 -6.22
N TYR A 100 4.11 8.79 -5.98
CA TYR A 100 4.94 7.70 -6.49
C TYR A 100 5.06 7.77 -8.02
N PHE A 101 3.93 7.87 -8.74
CA PHE A 101 3.94 7.96 -10.21
C PHE A 101 4.69 9.18 -10.72
N ARG A 102 4.50 10.34 -10.09
CA ARG A 102 5.21 11.57 -10.46
C ARG A 102 6.72 11.42 -10.34
N GLN A 103 7.18 10.73 -9.30
CA GLN A 103 8.59 10.59 -8.97
C GLN A 103 9.29 9.52 -9.81
N TYR A 104 8.74 8.31 -9.84
CA TYR A 104 9.39 7.15 -10.45
C TYR A 104 9.05 6.97 -11.92
N LYS A 105 7.89 7.50 -12.37
CA LYS A 105 7.40 7.41 -13.75
C LYS A 105 7.55 5.98 -14.33
N PRO A 106 6.97 4.97 -13.65
CA PRO A 106 7.07 3.60 -14.12
C PRO A 106 6.45 3.46 -15.52
N ALA A 107 6.98 2.53 -16.31
CA ALA A 107 6.51 2.28 -17.67
C ALA A 107 5.22 1.45 -17.72
N ASN A 108 4.87 0.77 -16.64
CA ASN A 108 3.68 -0.06 -16.51
C ASN A 108 2.41 0.76 -16.73
N SER A 109 1.51 0.28 -17.59
CA SER A 109 0.22 0.94 -17.85
C SER A 109 -0.79 0.69 -16.74
N ASP A 110 -0.73 -0.48 -16.14
CA ASP A 110 -1.71 -0.97 -15.19
C ASP A 110 -1.14 -0.99 -13.77
N TRP A 111 -2.01 -0.73 -12.80
CA TRP A 111 -1.68 -0.79 -11.40
C TRP A 111 -2.91 -1.18 -10.58
N TYR A 112 -2.66 -1.85 -9.47
CA TYR A 112 -3.69 -2.25 -8.53
C TYR A 112 -3.29 -1.88 -7.11
N VAL A 113 -4.29 -1.67 -6.27
CA VAL A 113 -4.13 -1.49 -4.84
C VAL A 113 -4.70 -2.70 -4.12
N VAL A 114 -3.97 -3.19 -3.14
CA VAL A 114 -4.40 -4.27 -2.26
C VAL A 114 -4.36 -3.75 -0.84
N VAL A 115 -5.54 -3.52 -0.28
CA VAL A 115 -5.71 -3.09 1.11
C VAL A 115 -6.06 -4.30 1.95
N ILE A 116 -5.24 -4.58 2.95
CA ILE A 116 -5.41 -5.70 3.85
C ILE A 116 -5.80 -5.15 5.21
N TYR A 117 -7.01 -5.46 5.66
CA TYR A 117 -7.46 -5.15 7.02
C TYR A 117 -7.22 -6.36 7.91
N ASP A 118 -6.54 -6.19 9.04
CA ASP A 118 -6.41 -7.26 10.04
C ASP A 118 -7.78 -7.58 10.68
N GLN A 119 -8.64 -6.56 10.82
CA GLN A 119 -9.99 -6.65 11.36
C GLN A 119 -10.99 -5.82 10.55
N ARG A 120 -12.22 -6.33 10.37
CA ARG A 120 -13.30 -5.61 9.68
C ARG A 120 -13.61 -4.25 10.30
N ILE A 121 -13.45 -4.10 11.62
CA ILE A 121 -13.72 -2.85 12.32
C ILE A 121 -12.76 -1.72 11.94
N HIS A 122 -11.61 -2.06 11.33
CA HIS A 122 -10.63 -1.10 10.84
C HIS A 122 -10.92 -0.63 9.42
N GLU A 123 -11.89 -1.25 8.73
CA GLU A 123 -12.29 -0.84 7.39
C GLU A 123 -12.87 0.58 7.41
N THR A 124 -12.27 1.43 6.58
CA THR A 124 -12.79 2.76 6.25
C THR A 124 -13.44 2.67 4.89
N LEU A 125 -14.57 3.36 4.69
CA LEU A 125 -15.20 3.41 3.38
C LEU A 125 -14.64 4.61 2.59
N PRO A 126 -14.27 4.43 1.32
CA PRO A 126 -13.77 5.52 0.49
C PRO A 126 -14.85 6.57 0.23
N HIS A 127 -14.47 7.85 0.22
CA HIS A 127 -15.37 8.90 -0.25
C HIS A 127 -15.77 8.63 -1.72
N PRO A 128 -17.03 8.87 -2.13
CA PRO A 128 -17.50 8.63 -3.51
C PRO A 128 -16.69 9.27 -4.66
N ARG A 129 -15.78 10.20 -4.35
CA ARG A 129 -14.92 10.87 -5.35
C ARG A 129 -13.87 9.92 -5.91
N TYR A 130 -13.50 8.91 -5.13
CA TYR A 130 -12.51 7.91 -5.49
C TYR A 130 -13.09 6.70 -6.21
N ARG A 131 -14.38 6.70 -6.57
CA ARG A 131 -15.04 5.56 -7.19
C ARG A 131 -14.24 4.94 -8.34
N VAL A 132 -13.67 5.77 -9.23
CA VAL A 132 -12.87 5.30 -10.36
C VAL A 132 -11.57 4.63 -9.91
N LEU A 133 -10.93 5.13 -8.84
CA LEU A 133 -9.74 4.49 -8.26
C LEU A 133 -10.08 3.23 -7.47
N MET A 134 -11.32 3.09 -6.99
CA MET A 134 -11.76 1.86 -6.34
C MET A 134 -11.89 0.69 -7.32
N ASP A 135 -12.06 0.95 -8.62
CA ASP A 135 -12.08 -0.11 -9.65
C ASP A 135 -10.71 -0.82 -9.77
N THR A 136 -9.62 -0.18 -9.33
CA THR A 136 -8.28 -0.78 -9.25
C THR A 136 -7.93 -1.31 -7.85
N THR A 137 -8.85 -1.23 -6.89
CA THR A 137 -8.59 -1.54 -5.49
C THR A 137 -9.28 -2.85 -5.07
N SER A 138 -8.51 -3.78 -4.51
CA SER A 138 -8.99 -4.99 -3.86
C SER A 138 -8.85 -4.86 -2.35
N THR A 139 -9.92 -5.18 -1.61
CA THR A 139 -9.93 -5.18 -0.14
C THR A 139 -9.97 -6.61 0.37
N LEU A 140 -9.04 -6.95 1.27
CA LEU A 140 -8.92 -8.25 1.92
C LEU A 140 -9.08 -8.10 3.44
N HIS A 141 -9.72 -9.06 4.09
CA HIS A 141 -9.86 -9.12 5.55
C HIS A 141 -9.20 -10.40 6.08
N LEU A 142 -8.23 -10.27 6.99
CA LEU A 142 -7.50 -11.43 7.56
C LEU A 142 -8.31 -12.17 8.63
N SER A 143 -9.26 -11.51 9.28
CA SER A 143 -10.21 -12.12 10.23
C SER A 143 -11.63 -12.13 9.67
N LYS A 144 -12.37 -13.21 9.98
CA LYS A 144 -13.78 -13.36 9.58
C LYS A 144 -14.70 -12.44 10.36
#